data_AF-A0A183F3S5-F1
#
_entry.id   AF-A0A183F3S5-F1
#
_cell.length_a   1.000
_cell.length_b   1.000
_cell.length_c   1.000
_cell.angle_alpha   90.00
_cell.angle_beta   90.00
_cell.angle_gamma   90.00
#
_symmetry.space_group_name_H-M   'P 1'
#
loop_
_entity.id
_entity.type
_entity.pdbx_description
1 polymer ?
#
loop_
_entity_poly.entity_id
_entity_poly.type
_entity_poly.pdbx_seq_one_letter_code
_entity_poly.pdbx_strand_id
1 'polypeptide(L)'
;MVFVGVATVCDDKYSTAACTMIFGVAAIAGGGTDRDVKCNTDANGISEEVKQLAISVCPKSCGYCCETTDYKCSNVDYPRVRCSTITQAQCRDPTWRTIIAQDCPSACGFCLAGGCVDTAIECANDPSICRQVDMQAFVKVYCQRTCGYCATTTTTTVASSSATCLYAVNANANCATWIKNGFCTNTFYTLAQRKAYCAKSCNLC
;
A
#
# COMPACT_ATOMS: atom_id res chain seq x y z
N MET A 1 3.83 2.05 25.75
CA MET A 1 4.55 2.14 24.44
C MET A 1 4.17 3.46 23.78
N VAL A 2 5.01 4.07 22.94
CA VAL A 2 4.59 5.26 22.17
C VAL A 2 3.86 4.80 20.91
N PHE A 3 2.63 5.26 20.70
CA PHE A 3 1.94 4.98 19.45
C PHE A 3 2.66 5.66 18.28
N VAL A 4 3.12 4.86 17.32
CA VAL A 4 3.60 5.36 16.02
C VAL A 4 2.43 6.06 15.33
N GLY A 5 2.66 7.19 14.64
CA GLY A 5 1.58 7.97 14.01
C GLY A 5 0.65 7.15 13.09
N VAL A 6 1.16 6.08 12.49
CA VAL A 6 0.40 5.13 11.66
C VAL A 6 -0.65 4.30 12.42
N ALA A 7 -0.63 4.28 13.76
CA ALA A 7 -1.59 3.54 14.57
C ALA A 7 -2.97 4.21 14.61
N THR A 8 -3.05 5.52 14.37
CA THR A 8 -4.28 6.34 14.49
C THR A 8 -4.54 7.23 13.27
N VAL A 9 -3.84 6.97 12.16
CA VAL A 9 -3.89 7.78 10.93
C VAL A 9 -5.19 7.58 10.12
N CYS A 10 -5.79 6.40 10.21
CA CYS A 10 -7.03 6.06 9.55
C CYS A 10 -8.26 6.66 10.27
N ASP A 11 -9.43 6.45 9.69
CA ASP A 11 -10.71 6.85 10.30
C ASP A 11 -11.47 5.62 10.83
N ASP A 12 -12.24 5.84 11.90
CA ASP A 12 -13.17 4.84 12.40
C ASP A 12 -14.36 4.72 11.46
N LYS A 13 -14.90 3.50 11.35
CA LYS A 13 -16.12 3.23 10.59
C LYS A 13 -17.36 3.64 11.37
N TYR A 14 -17.30 3.51 12.70
CA TYR A 14 -18.33 4.01 13.62
C TYR A 14 -18.00 5.42 14.10
N SER A 15 -19.01 6.11 14.63
CA SER A 15 -18.79 7.41 15.25
C SER A 15 -17.87 7.27 16.46
N THR A 16 -17.13 8.33 16.78
CA THR A 16 -16.27 8.38 17.96
C THR A 16 -17.05 8.02 19.23
N ALA A 17 -18.29 8.48 19.38
CA ALA A 17 -19.13 8.15 20.52
C ALA A 17 -19.43 6.65 20.62
N ALA A 18 -19.76 5.99 19.50
CA ALA A 18 -20.00 4.55 19.47
C ALA A 18 -18.71 3.76 19.76
N CYS A 19 -17.58 4.16 19.19
CA CYS A 19 -16.29 3.55 19.49
C CYS A 19 -15.91 3.72 20.97
N THR A 20 -16.16 4.88 21.58
CA THR A 20 -15.92 5.10 23.01
C THR A 20 -16.83 4.26 23.90
N MET A 21 -18.10 4.06 23.51
CA MET A 21 -19.03 3.21 24.24
C MET A 21 -18.60 1.73 24.23
N ILE A 22 -18.11 1.24 23.09
CA ILE A 22 -17.73 -0.16 22.90
C ILE A 22 -16.32 -0.42 23.46
N PHE A 23 -15.35 0.41 23.08
CA PHE A 23 -13.93 0.18 23.29
C PHE A 23 -13.27 1.10 24.32
N GLY A 24 -14.01 2.03 24.92
CA GLY A 24 -13.48 2.90 25.98
C GLY A 24 -12.66 4.07 25.44
N VAL A 25 -11.51 4.33 26.06
CA VAL A 25 -10.74 5.55 25.76
C VAL A 25 -10.01 5.42 24.44
N ALA A 26 -10.19 6.42 23.56
CA ALA A 26 -9.54 6.43 22.26
C ALA A 26 -8.00 6.56 22.39
N ALA A 27 -7.27 5.83 21.57
CA ALA A 27 -5.83 5.92 21.45
C ALA A 27 -5.41 7.32 20.95
N ILE A 28 -4.30 7.81 21.48
CA ILE A 28 -3.75 9.14 21.16
C ILE A 28 -2.47 8.96 20.34
N ALA A 29 -2.40 9.60 19.18
CA ALA A 29 -1.20 9.62 18.34
C ALA A 29 0.02 10.16 19.12
N GLY A 30 1.13 9.42 19.16
CA GLY A 30 2.32 9.82 19.92
C GLY A 30 2.13 9.82 21.45
N GLY A 31 0.97 9.37 21.95
CA GLY A 31 0.73 9.17 23.37
C GLY A 31 1.57 8.01 23.91
N GLY A 32 1.97 8.10 25.18
CA GLY A 32 2.71 7.04 25.89
C GLY A 32 1.82 6.01 26.60
N THR A 33 0.51 6.25 26.63
CA THR A 33 -0.50 5.32 27.18
C THR A 33 -0.73 4.19 26.20
N ASP A 34 -0.84 2.96 26.69
CA ASP A 34 -1.22 1.84 25.85
C ASP A 34 -2.71 1.91 25.43
N ARG A 35 -3.10 1.06 24.47
CA ARG A 35 -4.49 0.91 24.00
C ARG A 35 -5.41 0.58 25.17
N ASP A 36 -6.69 1.00 25.09
CA ASP A 36 -7.69 0.54 26.05
C ASP A 36 -7.78 -1.00 26.01
N VAL A 37 -7.88 -1.62 27.18
CA VAL A 37 -7.95 -3.08 27.32
C VAL A 37 -9.12 -3.65 26.53
N LYS A 38 -10.25 -2.92 26.45
CA LYS A 38 -11.44 -3.31 25.71
C LYS A 38 -11.20 -3.47 24.21
N CYS A 39 -10.14 -2.89 23.66
CA CYS A 39 -9.75 -3.13 22.26
C CYS A 39 -9.22 -4.55 22.00
N ASN A 40 -8.97 -5.33 23.06
CA ASN A 40 -8.44 -6.70 22.98
C ASN A 40 -9.14 -7.70 23.88
N THR A 41 -10.02 -7.25 24.78
CA THR A 41 -10.60 -8.11 25.80
C THR A 41 -12.12 -8.05 25.81
N ASP A 42 -12.76 -9.20 26.04
CA ASP A 42 -14.16 -9.31 26.45
C ASP A 42 -14.28 -9.73 27.94
N ALA A 43 -15.48 -10.12 28.37
CA ALA A 43 -15.76 -10.58 29.72
C ALA A 43 -14.93 -11.82 30.15
N ASN A 44 -14.37 -12.56 29.19
CA ASN A 44 -13.58 -13.78 29.41
C ASN A 44 -12.05 -13.54 29.26
N GLY A 45 -11.61 -12.30 29.06
CA GLY A 45 -10.19 -11.96 28.89
C GLY A 45 -9.85 -11.62 27.44
N ILE A 46 -8.62 -11.92 27.00
CA ILE A 46 -8.14 -11.56 25.65
C ILE A 46 -8.92 -12.35 24.60
N SER A 47 -9.51 -11.63 23.64
CA SER A 47 -10.36 -12.17 22.60
C SER A 47 -9.91 -11.66 21.24
N GLU A 48 -9.45 -12.58 20.37
CA GLU A 48 -9.05 -12.22 19.01
C GLU A 48 -10.25 -11.71 18.20
N GLU A 49 -11.47 -12.17 18.51
CA GLU A 49 -12.69 -11.66 17.86
C GLU A 49 -12.93 -10.18 18.18
N VAL A 50 -12.78 -9.77 19.45
CA VAL A 50 -12.87 -8.36 19.84
C VAL A 50 -11.81 -7.53 19.13
N LYS A 51 -10.59 -8.07 19.01
CA LYS A 51 -9.50 -7.38 18.31
C LYS A 51 -9.80 -7.24 16.81
N GLN A 52 -10.32 -8.26 16.14
CA GLN A 52 -10.73 -8.16 14.74
C GLN A 52 -11.90 -7.18 14.55
N LEU A 53 -12.82 -7.12 15.51
CA LEU A 53 -13.88 -6.11 15.53
C LEU A 53 -13.30 -4.69 15.69
N ALA A 54 -12.36 -4.51 16.61
CA ALA A 54 -11.66 -3.24 16.80
C ALA A 54 -10.92 -2.79 15.54
N ILE A 55 -10.20 -3.70 14.85
CA ILE A 55 -9.51 -3.42 13.59
C ILE A 55 -10.52 -3.04 12.49
N SER A 56 -11.66 -3.72 12.40
CA SER A 56 -12.60 -3.52 11.29
C SER A 56 -13.55 -2.33 11.47
N VAL A 57 -13.85 -1.94 12.71
CA VAL A 57 -14.90 -0.96 13.02
C VAL A 57 -14.35 0.31 13.65
N CYS A 58 -13.42 0.20 14.60
CA CYS A 58 -12.87 1.33 15.34
C CYS A 58 -11.33 1.32 15.37
N PRO A 59 -10.65 1.17 14.20
CA PRO A 59 -9.20 1.05 14.18
C PRO A 59 -8.46 2.30 14.64
N LYS A 60 -9.02 3.50 14.44
CA LYS A 60 -8.41 4.74 14.93
C LYS A 60 -8.53 4.83 16.44
N SER A 61 -9.75 4.64 16.95
CA SER A 61 -10.01 4.67 18.40
C SER A 61 -9.22 3.59 19.16
N CYS A 62 -8.99 2.42 18.56
CA CYS A 62 -8.20 1.36 19.18
C CYS A 62 -6.71 1.34 18.83
N GLY A 63 -6.21 2.29 18.03
CA GLY A 63 -4.80 2.34 17.65
C GLY A 63 -4.35 1.15 16.77
N TYR A 64 -5.25 0.68 15.90
CA TYR A 64 -5.10 -0.45 14.99
C TYR A 64 -5.06 -0.08 13.51
N CYS A 65 -4.93 1.20 13.15
CA CYS A 65 -4.87 1.58 11.75
C CYS A 65 -3.79 0.80 10.98
N CYS A 66 -2.60 0.56 11.56
CA CYS A 66 -1.54 -0.24 10.94
C CYS A 66 -1.87 -1.71 10.68
N GLU A 67 -2.91 -2.26 11.34
CA GLU A 67 -3.39 -3.64 11.14
C GLU A 67 -4.55 -3.74 10.15
N THR A 68 -5.13 -2.60 9.75
CA THR A 68 -6.18 -2.57 8.72
C THR A 68 -5.59 -2.91 7.36
N THR A 69 -6.39 -3.55 6.49
CA THR A 69 -5.94 -3.98 5.16
C THR A 69 -5.41 -2.84 4.29
N ASP A 70 -5.94 -1.63 4.47
CA ASP A 70 -5.54 -0.45 3.70
C ASP A 70 -4.16 0.07 4.09
N TYR A 71 -3.68 -0.20 5.30
CA TYR A 71 -2.42 0.29 5.85
C TYR A 71 -1.40 -0.83 6.14
N LYS A 72 -1.83 -2.09 6.15
CA LYS A 72 -1.01 -3.27 6.45
C LYS A 72 -0.21 -3.73 5.23
N CYS A 73 0.78 -2.93 4.86
CA CYS A 73 1.80 -3.28 3.87
C CYS A 73 3.11 -2.53 4.14
N SER A 74 4.18 -2.97 3.48
CA SER A 74 5.46 -2.26 3.51
C SER A 74 5.47 -1.13 2.48
N ASN A 75 6.13 -0.02 2.85
CA ASN A 75 6.55 0.98 1.88
C ASN A 75 7.74 0.44 1.06
N VAL A 76 8.01 1.06 -0.08
CA VAL A 76 9.20 0.68 -0.88
C VAL A 76 10.47 1.06 -0.12
N ASP A 77 11.56 0.32 -0.35
CA ASP A 77 12.82 0.52 0.39
C ASP A 77 13.47 1.89 0.11
N TYR A 78 13.30 2.41 -1.12
CA TYR A 78 13.89 3.67 -1.59
C TYR A 78 12.80 4.59 -2.17
N PRO A 79 11.94 5.18 -1.33
CA PRO A 79 10.86 6.04 -1.79
C PRO A 79 11.40 7.39 -2.25
N ARG A 80 10.75 8.01 -3.23
CA ARG A 80 11.05 9.37 -3.70
C ARG A 80 10.78 10.42 -2.61
N VAL A 81 9.92 10.10 -1.65
CA VAL A 81 9.53 10.95 -0.53
C VAL A 81 9.74 10.24 0.81
N ARG A 82 9.96 10.98 1.89
CA ARG A 82 10.12 10.39 3.23
C ARG A 82 8.77 9.97 3.80
N CYS A 83 8.48 8.67 3.77
CA CYS A 83 7.20 8.13 4.23
C CYS A 83 6.82 8.52 5.67
N SER A 84 7.79 8.67 6.57
CA SER A 84 7.56 9.06 7.97
C SER A 84 7.10 10.50 8.16
N THR A 85 7.29 11.36 7.16
CA THR A 85 6.91 12.78 7.20
C THR A 85 5.59 13.07 6.48
N ILE A 86 4.97 12.03 5.89
CA ILE A 86 3.73 12.18 5.15
C ILE A 86 2.61 12.56 6.11
N THR A 87 1.89 13.63 5.78
CA THR A 87 0.72 14.07 6.53
C THR A 87 -0.56 13.60 5.85
N GLN A 88 -1.67 13.54 6.61
CA GLN A 88 -2.98 13.22 6.06
C GLN A 88 -3.42 14.19 4.94
N ALA A 89 -2.98 15.44 5.01
CA ALA A 89 -3.23 16.43 3.97
C ALA A 89 -2.54 16.04 2.65
N GLN A 90 -1.29 15.57 2.71
CA GLN A 90 -0.56 15.08 1.53
C GLN A 90 -1.20 13.82 0.93
N CYS A 91 -1.81 12.95 1.75
CA CYS A 91 -2.59 11.82 1.25
C CYS A 91 -3.76 12.26 0.34
N ARG A 92 -4.32 13.45 0.59
CA ARG A 92 -5.45 14.04 -0.14
C ARG A 92 -4.99 14.97 -1.28
N ASP A 93 -3.73 15.34 -1.33
CA ASP A 93 -3.22 16.27 -2.34
C ASP A 93 -3.03 15.56 -3.69
N PRO A 94 -3.66 16.03 -4.78
CA PRO A 94 -3.54 15.42 -6.11
C PRO A 94 -2.08 15.29 -6.58
N THR A 95 -1.22 16.24 -6.21
CA THR A 95 0.19 16.27 -6.61
C THR A 95 0.97 15.10 -6.01
N TRP A 96 0.65 14.71 -4.78
CA TRP A 96 1.41 13.73 -4.01
C TRP A 96 0.77 12.35 -4.01
N ARG A 97 -0.54 12.26 -4.19
CA ARG A 97 -1.34 11.04 -4.00
C ARG A 97 -0.81 9.85 -4.80
N THR A 98 -0.47 10.04 -6.08
CA THR A 98 0.11 8.98 -6.93
C THR A 98 1.50 8.55 -6.47
N ILE A 99 2.37 9.51 -6.13
CA ILE A 99 3.73 9.22 -5.64
C ILE A 99 3.65 8.45 -4.32
N ILE A 100 2.77 8.86 -3.42
CA ILE A 100 2.57 8.20 -2.12
C ILE A 100 1.96 6.81 -2.29
N ALA A 101 1.00 6.62 -3.19
CA ALA A 101 0.43 5.30 -3.46
C ALA A 101 1.46 4.29 -3.98
N GLN A 102 2.46 4.76 -4.73
CA GLN A 102 3.52 3.92 -5.29
C GLN A 102 4.65 3.66 -4.28
N ASP A 103 5.03 4.67 -3.51
CA ASP A 103 6.25 4.62 -2.71
C ASP A 103 5.98 4.39 -1.22
N CYS A 104 4.90 5.00 -0.71
CA CYS A 104 4.55 5.02 0.71
C CYS A 104 3.09 4.60 0.98
N PRO A 105 2.60 3.47 0.44
CA PRO A 105 1.20 3.10 0.52
C PRO A 105 0.67 2.97 1.96
N SER A 106 1.49 2.54 2.92
CA SER A 106 1.06 2.41 4.32
C SER A 106 0.96 3.73 5.06
N ALA A 107 1.46 4.83 4.51
CA ALA A 107 1.31 6.15 5.11
C ALA A 107 -0.11 6.72 4.91
N CYS A 108 -0.83 6.29 3.88
CA CYS A 108 -2.09 6.90 3.45
C CYS A 108 -3.23 5.91 3.19
N GLY A 109 -3.05 4.64 3.53
CA GLY A 109 -4.11 3.64 3.32
C GLY A 109 -4.21 3.14 1.88
N PHE A 110 -3.09 3.11 1.14
CA PHE A 110 -3.05 2.73 -0.27
C PHE A 110 -2.52 1.31 -0.51
N CYS A 111 -2.43 0.46 0.52
CA CYS A 111 -1.91 -0.90 0.36
C CYS A 111 -2.71 -1.72 -0.66
N LEU A 112 -4.04 -1.54 -0.70
CA LEU A 112 -4.91 -2.20 -1.68
C LEU A 112 -5.01 -1.46 -3.03
N ALA A 113 -4.26 -0.36 -3.20
CA ALA A 113 -4.30 0.45 -4.42
C ALA A 113 -3.39 -0.08 -5.54
N GLY A 114 -2.40 -0.92 -5.21
CA GLY A 114 -1.44 -1.43 -6.20
C GLY A 114 -0.66 -0.32 -6.91
N GLY A 115 -0.44 0.83 -6.25
CA GLY A 115 0.20 2.00 -6.85
C GLY A 115 -0.69 2.85 -7.76
N CYS A 116 -1.96 2.50 -7.90
CA CYS A 116 -2.93 3.24 -8.68
C CYS A 116 -4.05 3.83 -7.81
N VAL A 117 -4.21 5.14 -7.88
CA VAL A 117 -5.18 5.91 -7.11
C VAL A 117 -5.78 6.98 -8.00
N ASP A 118 -6.98 7.44 -7.65
CA ASP A 118 -7.53 8.65 -8.24
C ASP A 118 -6.77 9.86 -7.71
N THR A 119 -6.19 10.62 -8.63
CA THR A 119 -5.56 11.92 -8.35
C THR A 119 -6.62 12.91 -7.88
N ALA A 120 -7.79 12.91 -8.50
CA ALA A 120 -8.95 13.66 -8.03
C ALA A 120 -9.78 12.80 -7.06
N ILE A 121 -9.89 13.24 -5.80
CA ILE A 121 -10.57 12.47 -4.74
C ILE A 121 -12.08 12.33 -5.03
N GLU A 122 -12.65 13.31 -5.71
CA GLU A 122 -14.09 13.42 -5.98
C GLU A 122 -14.57 12.51 -7.13
N CYS A 123 -13.68 11.73 -7.77
CA CYS A 123 -14.08 10.80 -8.83
C CYS A 123 -15.16 9.81 -8.38
N ALA A 124 -15.13 9.40 -7.10
CA ALA A 124 -16.11 8.49 -6.52
C ALA A 124 -17.52 9.08 -6.40
N ASN A 125 -17.68 10.42 -6.45
CA ASN A 125 -18.98 11.08 -6.31
C ASN A 125 -19.87 10.88 -7.54
N ASP A 126 -19.26 10.83 -8.73
CA ASP A 126 -19.98 10.59 -9.98
C ASP A 126 -19.21 9.62 -10.88
N PRO A 127 -19.40 8.30 -10.72
CA PRO A 127 -18.79 7.29 -11.58
C PRO A 127 -19.26 7.35 -13.04
N SER A 128 -20.33 8.10 -13.35
CA SER A 128 -20.86 8.19 -14.72
C SER A 128 -19.88 8.92 -15.66
N ILE A 129 -19.04 9.81 -15.13
CA ILE A 129 -18.00 10.54 -15.89
C ILE A 129 -17.03 9.58 -16.61
N CYS A 130 -16.86 8.36 -16.10
CA CYS A 130 -16.01 7.33 -16.70
C CYS A 130 -16.49 6.90 -18.11
N ARG A 131 -17.79 7.06 -18.41
CA ARG A 131 -18.39 6.67 -19.69
C ARG A 131 -18.60 7.84 -20.65
N GLN A 132 -18.43 9.06 -20.18
CA GLN A 132 -18.58 10.27 -21.00
C GLN A 132 -17.35 10.45 -21.90
N VAL A 133 -17.57 10.67 -23.20
CA VAL A 133 -16.52 10.68 -24.23
C VAL A 133 -15.63 11.93 -24.11
N ASP A 134 -16.26 13.07 -23.85
CA ASP A 134 -15.63 14.37 -23.59
C ASP A 134 -14.79 14.38 -22.31
N MET A 135 -15.18 13.60 -21.30
CA MET A 135 -14.41 13.46 -20.05
C MET A 135 -13.27 12.44 -20.14
N GLN A 136 -13.13 11.67 -21.23
CA GLN A 136 -12.13 10.59 -21.34
C GLN A 136 -10.69 11.04 -21.07
N ALA A 137 -10.31 12.24 -21.53
CA ALA A 137 -8.99 12.79 -21.27
C ALA A 137 -8.77 13.07 -19.77
N PHE A 138 -9.80 13.56 -19.08
CA PHE A 138 -9.76 13.83 -17.65
C PHE A 138 -9.73 12.54 -16.84
N VAL A 139 -10.69 11.63 -17.06
CA VAL A 139 -10.82 10.42 -16.22
C VAL A 139 -9.64 9.47 -16.34
N LYS A 140 -8.98 9.40 -17.50
CA LYS A 140 -7.77 8.60 -17.70
C LYS A 140 -6.57 9.11 -16.91
N VAL A 141 -6.53 10.40 -16.58
CA VAL A 141 -5.43 11.01 -15.82
C VAL A 141 -5.77 11.09 -14.33
N TYR A 142 -7.00 11.50 -14.00
CA TYR A 142 -7.37 11.88 -12.65
C TYR A 142 -8.26 10.88 -11.91
N CYS A 143 -8.94 9.98 -12.62
CA CYS A 143 -9.88 9.00 -12.06
C CYS A 143 -9.49 7.56 -12.40
N GLN A 144 -8.18 7.27 -12.38
CA GLN A 144 -7.65 5.99 -12.85
C GLN A 144 -8.21 4.79 -12.09
N ARG A 145 -8.36 4.90 -10.77
CA ARG A 145 -8.87 3.81 -9.94
C ARG A 145 -10.38 3.69 -10.06
N THR A 146 -11.12 4.79 -9.91
CA THR A 146 -12.59 4.79 -9.99
C THR A 146 -13.07 4.30 -11.35
N CYS A 147 -12.43 4.73 -12.44
CA CYS A 147 -12.82 4.36 -13.80
C CYS A 147 -12.13 3.10 -14.34
N GLY A 148 -11.29 2.44 -13.54
CA GLY A 148 -10.60 1.22 -13.94
C GLY A 148 -9.54 1.42 -15.04
N TYR A 149 -9.00 2.63 -15.18
CA TYR A 149 -7.86 2.93 -16.06
C TYR A 149 -6.51 2.73 -15.40
N CYS A 150 -6.46 2.26 -14.15
CA CYS A 150 -5.25 1.71 -13.58
C CYS A 150 -4.64 0.78 -14.61
N ALA A 151 -3.49 1.17 -15.16
CA ALA A 151 -2.70 0.21 -15.89
C ALA A 151 -2.53 -0.95 -14.94
N THR A 152 -2.91 -2.15 -15.37
CA THR A 152 -2.39 -3.35 -14.75
C THR A 152 -0.89 -3.31 -15.04
N THR A 153 -0.15 -2.51 -14.28
CA THR A 153 1.08 -3.03 -13.72
C THR A 153 0.60 -4.29 -13.04
N THR A 154 0.72 -5.40 -13.77
CA THR A 154 1.39 -6.56 -13.22
C THR A 154 2.52 -6.00 -12.35
N THR A 155 2.19 -5.68 -11.10
CA THR A 155 2.86 -6.35 -10.01
C THR A 155 2.92 -7.79 -10.48
N THR A 156 4.02 -8.11 -11.16
CA THR A 156 4.77 -9.30 -10.82
C THR A 156 4.95 -9.20 -9.31
N THR A 157 3.90 -9.56 -8.57
CA THR A 157 4.02 -10.63 -7.63
C THR A 157 4.77 -11.69 -8.42
N VAL A 158 6.10 -11.64 -8.29
CA VAL A 158 6.88 -12.86 -8.26
C VAL A 158 6.26 -13.64 -7.10
N ALA A 159 5.12 -14.26 -7.38
CA ALA A 159 4.81 -15.53 -6.84
C ALA A 159 6.13 -16.29 -6.98
N SER A 160 6.69 -16.66 -5.84
CA SER A 160 7.60 -17.79 -5.77
C SER A 160 6.85 -19.01 -6.28
N SER A 161 6.56 -19.06 -7.56
CA SER A 161 6.58 -20.29 -8.31
C SER A 161 8.06 -20.57 -8.47
N SER A 162 8.53 -21.53 -7.69
CA SER A 162 9.78 -22.25 -7.88
C SER A 162 9.77 -22.94 -9.26
N ALA A 163 9.70 -22.17 -10.34
CA ALA A 163 9.92 -22.63 -11.69
C ALA A 163 11.43 -22.73 -11.84
N THR A 164 11.98 -23.89 -11.53
CA THR A 164 13.34 -24.25 -11.93
C THR A 164 13.50 -23.94 -13.41
N CYS A 165 14.32 -22.95 -13.77
CA CYS A 165 14.67 -22.62 -15.15
C CYS A 165 15.49 -23.77 -15.76
N LEU A 166 14.84 -24.90 -16.07
CA LEU A 166 15.50 -26.14 -16.51
C LEU A 166 16.24 -25.96 -17.86
N TYR A 167 15.91 -24.91 -18.61
CA TYR A 167 16.43 -24.63 -19.95
C TYR A 167 16.99 -23.21 -20.15
N ALA A 168 17.12 -22.39 -19.08
CA ALA A 168 17.71 -21.07 -19.23
C ALA A 168 19.25 -21.16 -19.29
N VAL A 169 19.86 -20.43 -20.23
CA VAL A 169 21.32 -20.28 -20.36
C VAL A 169 21.72 -18.82 -20.27
N ASN A 170 22.95 -18.55 -19.84
CA ASN A 170 23.54 -17.22 -19.98
C ASN A 170 24.21 -17.15 -21.35
N ALA A 171 23.84 -16.18 -22.17
CA ALA A 171 24.46 -15.97 -23.46
C ALA A 171 25.79 -15.19 -23.37
N ASN A 172 26.04 -14.49 -22.25
CA ASN A 172 27.25 -13.69 -22.07
C ASN A 172 28.11 -14.19 -20.90
N ALA A 173 29.42 -14.31 -21.11
CA ALA A 173 30.37 -14.71 -20.07
C ALA A 173 30.47 -13.68 -18.91
N ASN A 174 30.12 -12.41 -19.16
CA ASN A 174 30.22 -11.34 -18.17
C ASN A 174 29.07 -11.31 -17.17
N CYS A 175 28.08 -12.21 -17.27
CA CYS A 175 26.91 -12.22 -16.40
C CYS A 175 27.29 -12.20 -14.91
N ALA A 176 28.32 -12.95 -14.51
CA ALA A 176 28.78 -12.98 -13.11
C ALA A 176 29.19 -11.59 -12.58
N THR A 177 29.84 -10.78 -13.41
CA THR A 177 30.24 -9.41 -13.06
C THR A 177 29.06 -8.45 -13.13
N TRP A 178 28.23 -8.57 -14.17
CA TRP A 178 27.08 -7.70 -14.38
C TRP A 178 26.02 -7.83 -13.28
N ILE A 179 25.79 -9.05 -12.76
CA ILE A 179 24.87 -9.28 -11.65
C ILE A 179 25.35 -8.59 -10.38
N LYS A 180 26.65 -8.66 -10.08
CA LYS A 180 27.24 -7.93 -8.94
C LYS A 180 27.06 -6.42 -9.07
N ASN A 181 27.04 -5.92 -10.32
CA ASN A 181 26.79 -4.51 -10.64
C ASN A 181 25.30 -4.18 -10.86
N GLY A 182 24.37 -5.04 -10.45
CA GLY A 182 22.94 -4.76 -10.46
C GLY A 182 22.24 -4.93 -11.82
N PHE A 183 22.83 -5.63 -12.79
CA PHE A 183 22.28 -5.79 -14.14
C PHE A 183 20.85 -6.34 -14.17
N CYS A 184 20.50 -7.27 -13.27
CA CYS A 184 19.19 -7.93 -13.27
C CYS A 184 18.03 -6.99 -12.87
N THR A 185 18.33 -5.95 -12.09
CA THR A 185 17.35 -4.97 -11.59
C THR A 185 17.49 -3.61 -12.26
N ASN A 186 18.51 -3.42 -13.12
CA ASN A 186 18.77 -2.16 -13.79
C ASN A 186 17.74 -1.88 -14.89
N THR A 187 16.98 -0.79 -14.73
CA THR A 187 15.93 -0.33 -15.65
C THR A 187 16.46 0.27 -16.95
N PHE A 188 17.76 0.57 -17.05
CA PHE A 188 18.42 0.99 -18.29
C PHE A 188 18.42 -0.12 -19.36
N TYR A 189 18.52 -1.38 -18.93
CA TYR A 189 18.39 -2.53 -19.83
C TYR A 189 16.95 -3.00 -19.84
N THR A 190 16.38 -3.22 -21.02
CA THR A 190 15.02 -3.77 -21.13
C THR A 190 14.95 -5.19 -20.57
N LEU A 191 13.77 -5.63 -20.15
CA LEU A 191 13.55 -7.02 -19.72
C LEU A 191 14.01 -8.01 -20.80
N ALA A 192 13.78 -7.69 -22.08
CA ALA A 192 14.23 -8.49 -23.22
C ALA A 192 15.76 -8.60 -23.29
N GLN A 193 16.49 -7.51 -23.07
CA GLN A 193 17.97 -7.53 -23.03
C GLN A 193 18.49 -8.33 -21.83
N ARG A 194 17.89 -8.16 -20.64
CA ARG A 194 18.31 -8.91 -19.45
C ARG A 194 18.05 -10.41 -19.60
N LYS A 195 16.92 -10.78 -20.23
CA LYS A 195 16.63 -12.17 -20.62
C LYS A 195 17.61 -12.66 -21.69
N ALA A 196 17.93 -11.87 -22.72
CA ALA A 196 18.83 -12.29 -23.79
C ALA A 196 20.25 -12.59 -23.29
N TYR A 197 20.78 -11.80 -22.35
CA TYR A 197 22.17 -11.94 -21.90
C TYR A 197 22.35 -12.89 -20.72
N CYS A 198 21.52 -12.77 -19.68
CA CYS A 198 21.74 -13.42 -18.38
C CYS A 198 20.47 -14.07 -17.82
N ALA A 199 19.64 -14.70 -18.67
CA ALA A 199 18.36 -15.30 -18.27
C ALA A 199 18.47 -16.17 -17.01
N LYS A 200 19.45 -17.10 -17.02
CA LYS A 200 19.65 -18.05 -15.92
C LYS A 200 20.08 -17.34 -14.65
N SER A 201 21.09 -16.48 -14.75
CA SER A 201 21.68 -15.89 -13.56
C SER A 201 20.92 -14.68 -13.00
N CYS A 202 20.03 -14.08 -13.80
CA CYS A 202 19.05 -13.11 -13.31
C CYS A 202 17.71 -13.73 -12.91
N ASN A 203 17.55 -15.06 -13.08
CA ASN A 203 16.30 -15.78 -12.85
C ASN A 203 15.11 -15.15 -13.60
N LEU A 204 15.36 -14.73 -14.85
CA LEU A 204 14.38 -14.07 -15.72
C LEU A 204 13.78 -15.03 -16.75
N CYS A 205 13.74 -16.33 -16.45
CA CYS A 205 12.80 -17.22 -17.11
C CYS A 205 11.38 -16.76 -16.68
#